data_AF-A0A086YZV2-F1
#
_entry.id   AF-A0A086YZV2-F1
#
_cell.length_a   1.000
_cell.length_b   1.000
_cell.length_c   1.000
_cell.angle_alpha   90.00
_cell.angle_beta   90.00
_cell.angle_gamma   90.00
#
_symmetry.space_group_name_H-M   'P 1'
#
loop_
_entity.id
_entity.type
_entity.pdbx_description
1 polymer ?
#
loop_
_entity_poly.entity_id
_entity_poly.type
_entity_poly.pdbx_seq_one_letter_code
_entity_poly.pdbx_strand_id
1 'polypeptide(L)'
;MSSGKTSHESLSAEIRKCPQCSKAFIPSRKDQKYCSPACRKQASRNRTRSTPASSRTTKQAKATPRRRKNPEHLSQEDFEEMVDPLPTYEDMLRLTVRRLKKAIESDKTSSRDLPALSRQLLSASKELEDYQEDDGPAFPLINEESEAQDVPFSAEAI
;
A
#
# COMPACT_ATOMS: atom_id res chain seq x y z
N MET A 1 49.68 24.52 -20.91
CA MET A 1 49.08 24.14 -19.62
C MET A 1 48.59 22.71 -19.77
N SER A 2 49.44 21.71 -19.52
CA SER A 2 49.56 21.03 -18.21
C SER A 2 48.19 20.45 -17.80
N SER A 3 47.96 19.14 -17.72
CA SER A 3 48.87 18.08 -17.29
C SER A 3 48.39 16.72 -17.77
N GLY A 4 49.35 15.87 -18.16
CA GLY A 4 49.16 14.43 -18.19
C GLY A 4 49.02 13.85 -16.77
N LYS A 5 48.36 12.69 -16.71
CA LYS A 5 48.47 11.70 -15.63
C LYS A 5 48.55 10.33 -16.32
N THR A 6 49.77 9.87 -16.61
CA THR A 6 50.48 8.80 -15.86
C THR A 6 49.67 7.50 -15.84
N SER A 7 49.86 6.62 -16.84
CA SER A 7 50.83 5.51 -16.82
C SER A 7 50.47 4.40 -15.85
N HIS A 8 50.07 3.26 -16.45
CA HIS A 8 50.47 1.90 -16.09
C HIS A 8 50.69 1.63 -14.60
N GLU A 9 49.64 1.17 -13.92
CA GLU A 9 49.81 0.31 -12.75
C GLU A 9 49.12 -1.03 -13.06
N SER A 10 49.97 -1.99 -13.38
CA SER A 10 49.69 -3.36 -13.75
C SER A 10 48.80 -4.04 -12.71
N LEU A 11 47.50 -4.11 -13.01
CA LEU A 11 46.56 -4.92 -12.26
C LEU A 11 46.88 -6.38 -12.58
N SER A 12 47.69 -7.03 -11.75
CA SER A 12 47.61 -8.47 -11.56
C SER A 12 46.17 -8.77 -11.17
N ALA A 13 45.37 -9.14 -12.18
CA ALA A 13 43.96 -9.48 -12.06
C ALA A 13 43.87 -10.79 -11.28
N GLU A 14 43.95 -10.69 -9.95
CA GLU A 14 43.89 -11.84 -9.06
C GLU A 14 42.54 -12.54 -9.25
N ILE A 15 42.60 -13.79 -9.67
CA ILE A 15 41.42 -14.62 -9.85
C ILE A 15 40.82 -14.92 -8.48
N ARG A 16 39.58 -14.50 -8.25
CA ARG A 16 38.86 -14.74 -6.99
C ARG A 16 37.79 -15.80 -7.16
N LYS A 17 37.48 -16.54 -6.10
CA LYS A 17 36.38 -17.52 -6.07
C LYS A 17 35.09 -16.86 -5.56
N CYS A 18 33.99 -17.02 -6.28
CA CYS A 18 32.69 -16.51 -5.87
C CYS A 18 32.16 -17.32 -4.67
N PRO A 19 31.82 -16.71 -3.53
CA PRO A 19 31.32 -17.44 -2.36
C PRO A 19 29.91 -18.01 -2.55
N GLN A 20 29.19 -17.62 -3.61
CA GLN A 20 27.83 -18.10 -3.87
C GLN A 20 27.79 -19.31 -4.81
N CYS A 21 28.64 -19.35 -5.84
CA CYS A 21 28.61 -20.37 -6.88
C CYS A 21 29.98 -21.05 -7.10
N SER A 22 30.96 -20.77 -6.25
CA SER A 22 32.34 -21.28 -6.27
C SER A 22 33.14 -21.08 -7.57
N LYS A 23 32.59 -20.40 -8.59
CA LYS A 23 33.28 -20.10 -9.85
C LYS A 23 34.41 -19.09 -9.65
N ALA A 24 35.53 -19.37 -10.30
CA ALA A 24 36.64 -18.42 -10.45
C ALA A 24 36.22 -17.26 -11.36
N PHE A 25 36.51 -16.03 -10.96
CA PHE A 25 36.22 -14.83 -11.75
C PHE A 25 37.29 -13.75 -11.54
N ILE A 26 37.44 -12.89 -12.54
CA ILE A 26 38.30 -11.72 -12.46
C ILE A 26 37.45 -10.53 -11.97
N PRO A 27 37.77 -9.94 -10.81
CA PRO A 27 37.02 -8.79 -10.31
C PRO A 27 37.30 -7.54 -11.15
N SER A 28 36.25 -6.83 -11.56
CA SER A 28 36.37 -5.52 -12.22
C SER A 28 36.69 -4.40 -11.22
N ARG A 29 36.35 -4.59 -9.95
CA ARG A 29 36.62 -3.64 -8.85
C ARG A 29 37.26 -4.36 -7.66
N LYS A 30 38.13 -3.67 -6.92
CA LYS A 30 38.86 -4.23 -5.76
C LYS A 30 37.94 -4.82 -4.68
N ASP A 31 36.72 -4.30 -4.54
CA ASP A 31 35.68 -4.69 -3.57
C ASP A 31 34.69 -5.73 -4.11
N GLN A 32 34.80 -6.16 -5.38
CA GLN A 32 33.86 -7.10 -5.98
C GLN A 32 34.00 -8.49 -5.36
N LYS A 33 33.04 -8.87 -4.52
CA LYS A 33 32.98 -10.17 -3.84
C LYS A 33 32.32 -11.30 -4.64
N TYR A 34 31.44 -10.96 -5.58
CA TYR A 34 30.65 -11.93 -6.34
C TYR A 34 30.94 -11.82 -7.83
N CYS A 35 30.92 -12.96 -8.53
CA CYS A 35 31.18 -13.00 -9.98
C CYS A 35 30.10 -12.26 -10.79
N SER A 36 28.87 -12.13 -10.26
CA SER A 36 27.77 -11.45 -10.93
C SER A 36 26.76 -10.83 -9.96
N PRO A 37 25.93 -9.87 -10.43
CA PRO A 37 24.81 -9.34 -9.67
C PRO A 37 23.81 -10.42 -9.21
N ALA A 38 23.62 -11.48 -10.01
CA ALA A 38 22.75 -12.60 -9.65
C ALA A 38 23.24 -13.33 -8.40
N CYS A 39 24.54 -13.63 -8.33
CA CYS A 39 25.16 -14.24 -7.15
C CYS A 39 25.08 -13.35 -5.91
N ARG A 40 25.24 -12.03 -6.08
CA ARG A 40 25.05 -11.05 -5.00
C ARG A 40 23.62 -11.09 -4.44
N LYS A 41 22.60 -11.08 -5.32
CA LYS A 41 21.19 -11.15 -4.91
C LYS A 41 20.87 -12.45 -4.19
N GLN A 42 21.36 -13.58 -4.70
CA GLN A 42 21.11 -14.89 -4.09
C GLN A 42 21.75 -15.01 -2.69
N ALA A 43 22.98 -14.50 -2.52
CA ALA A 43 23.62 -14.45 -1.21
C ALA A 43 22.84 -13.56 -0.21
N SER A 44 22.26 -12.45 -0.66
CA SER A 44 21.39 -11.60 0.17
C SER A 44 20.15 -12.34 0.65
N ARG A 45 19.48 -13.08 -0.26
CA ARG A 45 18.29 -13.88 0.08
C ARG A 45 18.62 -15.01 1.07
N ASN A 46 19.77 -15.64 0.90
CA ASN A 46 20.22 -16.70 1.82
C ASN A 46 20.43 -16.13 3.23
N ARG A 47 21.07 -14.95 3.37
CA ARG A 47 21.25 -14.29 4.68
C ARG A 47 19.93 -14.01 5.39
N THR A 48 18.93 -13.50 4.67
CA THR A 48 17.61 -13.23 5.26
C THR A 48 16.85 -14.49 5.66
N ARG A 49 17.16 -15.64 5.03
CA ARG A 49 16.50 -16.92 5.32
C ARG A 49 17.18 -17.69 6.45
N SER A 50 18.49 -17.56 6.61
CA SER A 50 19.28 -18.28 7.61
C SER A 50 19.51 -17.51 8.91
N THR A 51 19.24 -16.21 8.97
CA THR A 51 19.13 -15.50 10.25
C THR A 51 17.81 -15.87 10.92
N PRO A 52 17.79 -16.51 12.10
CA PRO A 52 16.58 -16.57 12.90
C PRO A 52 16.10 -15.14 13.14
N ALA A 53 14.80 -14.90 13.02
CA ALA A 53 14.13 -13.60 13.11
C ALA A 53 14.23 -12.92 14.50
N SER A 54 15.35 -13.05 15.19
CA SER A 54 15.56 -12.66 16.58
C SER A 54 16.29 -11.31 16.73
N SER A 55 16.97 -10.79 15.70
CA SER A 55 17.68 -9.50 15.79
C SER A 55 17.03 -8.33 15.04
N ARG A 56 15.84 -8.54 14.45
CA ARG A 56 15.07 -7.44 13.88
C ARG A 56 13.99 -7.04 14.87
N THR A 57 14.30 -6.03 15.69
CA THR A 57 13.35 -5.32 16.57
C THR A 57 12.32 -4.57 15.73
N THR A 58 11.47 -5.30 15.00
CA THR A 58 10.21 -4.81 14.47
C THR A 58 9.15 -5.53 15.28
N LYS A 59 8.42 -4.77 16.12
CA LYS A 59 7.26 -5.25 16.86
C LYS A 59 6.37 -6.07 15.92
N GLN A 60 6.39 -7.39 16.11
CA GLN A 60 5.54 -8.32 15.38
C GLN A 60 4.14 -8.12 15.93
N ALA A 61 3.32 -7.33 15.22
CA ALA A 61 1.89 -7.37 15.42
C ALA A 61 1.45 -8.82 15.13
N LYS A 62 0.95 -9.49 16.16
CA LYS A 62 0.50 -10.88 16.10
C LYS A 62 -0.63 -10.95 15.07
N ALA A 63 -0.32 -11.47 13.89
CA ALA A 63 -1.33 -11.79 12.90
C ALA A 63 -2.20 -12.91 13.47
N THR A 64 -3.36 -12.53 14.01
CA THR A 64 -4.42 -13.49 14.32
C THR A 64 -4.81 -14.19 13.03
N PRO A 65 -4.92 -15.53 13.00
CA PRO A 65 -5.47 -16.21 11.84
C PRO A 65 -6.89 -15.67 11.62
N ARG A 66 -7.13 -15.03 10.48
CA ARG A 66 -8.48 -14.64 10.08
C ARG A 66 -9.30 -15.94 9.94
N ARG A 67 -10.13 -16.21 10.94
CA ARG A 67 -11.15 -17.25 10.91
C ARG A 67 -12.01 -16.99 9.67
N ARG A 68 -11.93 -17.85 8.66
CA ARG A 68 -12.89 -17.85 7.54
C ARG A 68 -14.23 -18.26 8.14
N LYS A 69 -15.16 -17.32 8.31
CA LYS A 69 -16.55 -17.66 8.65
C LYS A 69 -17.09 -18.53 7.50
N ASN A 70 -17.73 -19.64 7.84
CA ASN A 70 -18.37 -20.54 6.87
C ASN A 70 -19.56 -19.77 6.23
N PRO A 71 -19.74 -19.76 4.90
CA PRO A 71 -20.62 -18.79 4.21
C PRO A 71 -22.12 -19.10 4.30
N GLU A 72 -22.56 -20.06 5.12
CA GLU A 72 -23.93 -20.58 5.00
C GLU A 72 -25.02 -19.73 5.65
N HIS A 73 -24.69 -18.79 6.55
CA HIS A 73 -25.64 -17.80 7.04
C HIS A 73 -24.93 -16.47 7.35
N LEU A 74 -25.19 -15.45 6.52
CA LEU A 74 -24.87 -14.07 6.87
C LEU A 74 -25.77 -13.68 8.05
N SER A 75 -25.16 -13.29 9.16
CA SER A 75 -25.87 -12.77 10.32
C SER A 75 -26.52 -11.43 10.00
N GLN A 76 -27.51 -11.01 10.80
CA GLN A 76 -28.11 -9.67 10.67
C GLN A 76 -27.04 -8.56 10.71
N GLU A 77 -25.98 -8.74 11.50
CA GLU A 77 -24.81 -7.86 11.52
C GLU A 77 -24.05 -7.87 10.18
N ASP A 78 -23.93 -9.01 9.50
CA ASP A 78 -23.31 -9.10 8.16
C ASP A 78 -24.23 -8.48 7.08
N PHE A 79 -25.56 -8.48 7.27
CA PHE A 79 -26.50 -7.74 6.43
C PHE A 79 -26.40 -6.22 6.66
N GLU A 80 -26.21 -5.79 7.90
CA GLU A 80 -26.01 -4.37 8.26
C GLU A 80 -24.69 -3.84 7.71
N GLU A 81 -23.61 -4.64 7.75
CA GLU A 81 -22.30 -4.32 7.14
C GLU A 81 -22.36 -4.31 5.59
N MET A 82 -23.38 -4.96 4.99
CA MET A 82 -23.63 -4.95 3.54
C MET A 82 -24.54 -3.78 3.11
N VAL A 83 -25.29 -3.19 4.04
CA VAL A 83 -26.15 -2.01 3.84
C VAL A 83 -25.47 -0.72 4.35
N ASP A 84 -24.38 -0.82 5.09
CA ASP A 84 -23.54 0.31 5.46
C ASP A 84 -22.95 0.92 4.16
N PRO A 85 -23.36 2.14 3.77
CA PRO A 85 -22.79 2.77 2.60
C PRO A 85 -21.29 2.90 2.82
N LEU A 86 -20.51 2.57 1.80
CA LEU A 86 -19.06 2.80 1.82
C LEU A 86 -18.80 4.22 2.33
N PRO A 87 -17.80 4.41 3.21
CA PRO A 87 -17.55 5.71 3.82
C PRO A 87 -17.39 6.75 2.71
N THR A 88 -18.13 7.84 2.84
CA THR A 88 -18.04 8.93 1.87
C THR A 88 -16.63 9.51 1.88
N TYR A 89 -16.30 10.28 0.84
CA TYR A 89 -15.02 10.97 0.82
C TYR A 89 -14.85 11.90 2.03
N GLU A 90 -15.94 12.57 2.42
CA GLU A 90 -15.99 13.40 3.62
C GLU A 90 -15.65 12.60 4.89
N ASP A 91 -16.24 11.41 5.05
CA ASP A 91 -16.01 10.56 6.21
C ASP A 91 -14.56 10.09 6.29
N MET A 92 -13.96 9.78 5.14
CA MET A 92 -12.55 9.44 5.05
C MET A 92 -11.67 10.63 5.44
N LEU A 93 -11.96 11.84 4.96
CA LEU A 93 -11.24 13.05 5.37
C LEU A 93 -11.37 13.31 6.88
N ARG A 94 -12.57 13.24 7.44
CA ARG A 94 -12.81 13.38 8.89
C ARG A 94 -12.00 12.36 9.70
N LEU A 95 -11.95 11.11 9.23
CA LEU A 95 -11.18 10.05 9.87
C LEU A 95 -9.67 10.33 9.81
N THR A 96 -9.15 10.82 8.69
CA THR A 96 -7.73 11.18 8.55
C THR A 96 -7.34 12.32 9.51
N VAL A 97 -8.15 13.38 9.58
CA VAL A 97 -7.95 14.50 10.50
C VAL A 97 -7.88 14.01 11.96
N ARG A 98 -8.83 13.16 12.38
CA ARG A 98 -8.84 12.58 13.74
C ARG A 98 -7.57 11.79 14.03
N ARG A 99 -7.13 10.95 13.08
CA ARG A 99 -5.91 10.13 13.23
C ARG A 99 -4.66 10.98 13.30
N LEU A 100 -4.54 12.00 12.46
CA LEU A 100 -3.39 12.91 12.43
C LEU A 100 -3.30 13.74 13.70
N LYS A 101 -4.43 14.29 14.20
CA LYS A 101 -4.46 14.98 15.51
C LYS A 101 -3.97 14.07 16.64
N LYS A 102 -4.53 12.85 16.73
CA LYS A 102 -4.10 11.86 17.74
C LYS A 102 -2.63 11.48 17.61
N ALA A 103 -2.09 11.42 16.40
CA ALA A 103 -0.68 11.16 16.18
C ALA A 103 0.19 12.32 16.67
N ILE A 104 -0.20 13.57 16.41
CA ILE A 104 0.55 14.76 16.86
C ILE A 104 0.54 14.89 18.39
N GLU A 105 -0.59 14.60 19.03
CA GLU A 105 -0.76 14.68 20.49
C GLU A 105 -0.07 13.54 21.27
N SER A 106 0.38 12.50 20.59
CA SER A 106 1.00 11.35 21.23
C SER A 106 2.48 11.61 21.58
N ASP A 107 2.87 11.41 22.83
CA ASP A 107 4.26 11.52 23.31
C ASP A 107 5.24 10.56 22.63
N LYS A 108 4.72 9.51 21.98
CA LYS A 108 5.54 8.51 21.24
C LYS A 108 5.95 9.00 19.85
N THR A 109 5.43 10.15 19.42
CA THR A 109 5.64 10.68 18.07
C THR A 109 6.96 11.43 18.04
N SER A 110 7.85 11.03 17.13
CA SER A 110 9.18 11.65 17.06
C SER A 110 9.08 13.10 16.65
N SER A 111 9.89 13.98 17.25
CA SER A 111 9.95 15.41 16.89
C SER A 111 10.26 15.63 15.41
N ARG A 112 10.94 14.69 14.75
CA ARG A 112 11.23 14.74 13.30
C ARG A 112 9.97 14.56 12.43
N ASP A 113 8.97 13.84 12.94
CA ASP A 113 7.76 13.50 12.20
C ASP A 113 6.67 14.57 12.35
N LEU A 114 6.72 15.37 13.44
CA LEU A 114 5.73 16.42 13.73
C LEU A 114 5.51 17.41 12.56
N PRO A 115 6.56 17.93 11.87
CA PRO A 115 6.34 18.86 10.76
C PRO A 115 5.62 18.21 9.58
N ALA A 116 5.88 16.93 9.31
CA ALA A 116 5.23 16.20 8.22
C ALA A 116 3.76 15.94 8.54
N LEU A 117 3.48 15.45 9.76
CA LEU A 117 2.12 15.22 10.24
C LEU A 117 1.30 16.52 10.29
N SER A 118 1.91 17.63 10.73
CA SER A 118 1.25 18.93 10.80
C SER A 118 0.83 19.43 9.42
N ARG A 119 1.70 19.32 8.40
CA ARG A 119 1.36 19.68 7.02
C ARG A 119 0.24 18.81 6.45
N GLN A 120 0.27 17.50 6.72
CA GLN A 120 -0.79 16.58 6.30
C GLN A 120 -2.12 16.92 6.97
N LEU A 121 -2.10 17.28 8.25
CA LEU A 121 -3.30 17.68 8.99
C LEU A 121 -3.93 18.93 8.38
N LEU A 122 -3.12 19.96 8.09
CA LEU A 122 -3.58 21.20 7.45
C LEU A 122 -4.12 20.96 6.03
N SER A 123 -3.49 20.05 5.27
CA SER A 123 -3.95 19.68 3.93
C SER A 123 -5.32 19.00 3.98
N ALA A 124 -5.48 18.00 4.87
CA ALA A 124 -6.73 17.28 5.02
C ALA A 124 -7.85 18.14 5.61
N SER A 125 -7.53 19.09 6.51
CA SER A 125 -8.52 20.04 7.01
C SER A 125 -8.98 21.01 5.93
N LYS A 126 -8.06 21.54 5.11
CA LYS A 126 -8.41 22.40 3.99
C LYS A 126 -9.30 21.67 2.98
N GLU A 127 -8.94 20.43 2.65
CA GLU A 127 -9.73 19.63 1.72
C GLU A 127 -11.13 19.32 2.25
N LEU A 128 -11.28 19.17 3.57
CA LEU A 128 -12.59 19.03 4.22
C LEU A 128 -13.41 20.33 4.15
N GLU A 129 -12.76 21.49 4.29
CA GLU A 129 -13.41 22.81 4.17
C GLU A 129 -13.86 23.09 2.73
N ASP A 130 -13.05 22.68 1.75
CA ASP A 130 -13.33 22.83 0.31
C ASP A 130 -14.33 21.77 -0.20
N TYR A 131 -14.61 20.70 0.57
CA TYR A 131 -15.52 19.63 0.17
C TYR A 131 -16.98 20.13 0.20
N GLN A 132 -17.54 20.32 -0.99
CA GLN A 132 -18.96 20.48 -1.19
C GLN A 132 -19.50 19.14 -1.66
N GLU A 133 -20.44 18.55 -0.92
CA GLU A 133 -21.25 17.48 -1.50
C GLU A 133 -21.98 18.10 -2.67
N ASP A 134 -21.63 17.70 -3.89
CA ASP A 134 -22.51 17.92 -5.02
C ASP A 134 -23.80 17.18 -4.67
N ASP A 135 -24.81 17.92 -4.21
CA ASP A 135 -26.21 17.51 -4.28
C ASP A 135 -26.51 17.30 -5.77
N GLY A 136 -26.05 16.17 -6.31
CA GLY A 136 -26.33 15.73 -7.65
C GLY A 136 -27.84 15.84 -7.86
N PRO A 137 -28.28 16.22 -9.08
CA PRO A 137 -29.64 16.67 -9.31
C PRO A 137 -30.58 15.71 -8.61
N ALA A 138 -31.33 16.23 -7.62
CA ALA A 138 -32.42 15.49 -7.00
C ALA A 138 -33.20 14.91 -8.17
N PHE A 139 -33.08 13.60 -8.41
CA PHE A 139 -33.81 12.95 -9.49
C PHE A 139 -35.25 13.36 -9.22
N PRO A 140 -35.90 14.13 -10.11
CA PRO A 140 -37.30 14.39 -9.95
C PRO A 140 -37.90 13.00 -9.92
N LEU A 141 -38.47 12.59 -8.78
CA LEU A 141 -39.34 11.43 -8.75
C LEU A 141 -40.38 11.74 -9.80
N ILE A 142 -40.22 11.13 -10.96
CA ILE A 142 -41.21 11.19 -12.02
C ILE A 142 -42.37 10.46 -11.36
N ASN A 143 -43.31 11.23 -10.82
CA ASN A 143 -44.59 10.73 -10.39
C ASN A 143 -45.33 10.37 -11.67
N GLU A 144 -44.92 9.25 -12.27
CA GLU A 144 -45.66 8.55 -13.28
C GLU A 144 -46.74 7.80 -12.52
N GLU A 145 -47.80 8.53 -12.13
CA GLU A 145 -49.12 7.92 -12.02
C GLU A 145 -49.45 7.38 -13.42
N SER A 146 -48.92 6.20 -13.72
CA SER A 146 -49.33 5.42 -14.86
C SER A 146 -50.72 4.89 -14.51
N GLU A 147 -51.72 5.67 -14.88
CA GLU A 147 -53.11 5.24 -14.98
C GLU A 147 -53.12 3.92 -15.75
N ALA A 148 -53.42 2.82 -15.04
CA ALA A 148 -53.54 1.51 -15.63
C ALA A 148 -54.70 1.54 -16.64
N GLN A 149 -54.37 1.69 -17.93
CA GLN A 149 -55.33 1.44 -18.98
C GLN A 149 -55.49 -0.07 -19.09
N ASP A 150 -56.55 -0.59 -18.47
CA ASP A 150 -57.09 -1.93 -18.71
C ASP A 150 -57.42 -2.06 -20.21
N VAL A 151 -56.46 -2.58 -20.98
CA VAL A 151 -56.74 -3.08 -22.33
C VAL A 151 -57.38 -4.47 -22.19
N PRO A 152 -58.66 -4.65 -22.56
CA PRO A 152 -59.29 -5.95 -22.49
C PRO A 152 -58.62 -6.91 -23.48
N PHE A 153 -58.18 -8.06 -22.97
CA PHE A 153 -57.68 -9.18 -23.76
C PHE A 153 -58.79 -9.67 -24.70
N SER A 154 -58.68 -9.36 -26.00
CA SER A 154 -59.59 -9.88 -27.03
C SER A 154 -59.13 -11.28 -27.46
N ALA A 155 -59.93 -12.29 -27.15
CA ALA A 155 -59.67 -13.69 -27.41
C ALA A 155 -60.26 -14.17 -28.75
N GLU A 156 -60.11 -13.39 -29.83
CA GLU A 156 -60.52 -13.81 -31.18
C GLU A 156 -59.32 -13.85 -32.12
N ALA A 157 -58.44 -14.81 -31.85
CA ALA A 157 -57.47 -15.32 -32.80
C ALA A 157 -57.18 -16.80 -32.49
N ILE A 158 -58.17 -17.66 -32.79
CA ILE A 158 -57.97 -19.09 -33.05
C ILE A 158 -58.64 -19.40 -34.38
#